data_AF-A0A2M7RWE4-F1
#
_entry.id   AF-A0A2M7RWE4-F1
#
_cell.length_a   1.000
_cell.length_b   1.000
_cell.length_c   1.000
_cell.angle_alpha   90.00
_cell.angle_beta   90.00
_cell.angle_gamma   90.00
#
_symmetry.space_group_name_H-M   'P 1'
#
loop_
_entity.id
_entity.type
_entity.pdbx_description
1 polymer ?
#
loop_
_entity_poly.entity_id
_entity_poly.type
_entity_poly.pdbx_seq_one_letter_code
_entity_poly.pdbx_strand_id
1 'polypeptide(L)'
;MKTLTTTILLTLFFISNFSFGQVTIAKNNIESTTITNTLEKTNNVIFYAYEQTQKGKVYTESLSKAVKHQQIAKQLLTENNYFRALHHSRLARIYAFKAIRYNKGVINSDWNFTDEEQKLFGEGIADVELNEEMLKKYPNDKFLDEKVNNNDLENNELN
;
A
#
# COMPACT_ATOMS: atom_id res chain seq x y z
N MET A 1 -35.69 -58.13 -34.29
CA MET A 1 -35.16 -56.75 -34.15
C MET A 1 -35.39 -56.30 -32.72
N LYS A 2 -34.33 -56.15 -31.92
CA LYS A 2 -34.37 -55.60 -30.56
C LYS A 2 -33.59 -54.30 -30.57
N THR A 3 -34.27 -53.21 -30.29
CA THR A 3 -33.73 -51.84 -30.23
C THR A 3 -32.97 -51.64 -28.93
N LEU A 4 -31.65 -51.40 -29.03
CA LEU A 4 -30.82 -50.98 -27.90
C LEU A 4 -30.97 -49.47 -27.73
N THR A 5 -31.68 -49.06 -26.68
CA THR A 5 -31.76 -47.68 -26.21
C THR A 5 -30.48 -47.34 -25.45
N THR A 6 -29.60 -46.56 -26.07
CA THR A 6 -28.36 -46.07 -25.45
C THR A 6 -28.67 -44.91 -24.51
N THR A 7 -28.65 -45.18 -23.21
CA THR A 7 -28.74 -44.17 -22.14
C THR A 7 -27.38 -43.49 -21.98
N ILE A 8 -27.31 -42.20 -22.30
CA ILE A 8 -26.11 -41.38 -22.08
C ILE A 8 -26.08 -40.95 -20.61
N LEU A 9 -25.06 -41.41 -19.89
CA LEU A 9 -24.80 -41.12 -18.49
C LEU A 9 -24.26 -39.68 -18.36
N LEU A 10 -25.04 -38.80 -17.73
CA LEU A 10 -24.68 -37.42 -17.44
C LEU A 10 -23.68 -37.39 -16.26
N THR A 11 -22.41 -37.06 -16.52
CA THR A 11 -21.41 -36.90 -15.46
C THR A 11 -21.59 -35.54 -14.78
N LEU A 12 -21.96 -35.59 -13.50
CA LEU A 12 -22.00 -34.46 -12.58
C LEU A 12 -20.58 -33.89 -12.37
N PHE A 13 -20.38 -32.63 -12.74
CA PHE A 13 -19.21 -31.86 -12.33
C PHE A 13 -19.31 -31.57 -10.83
N PHE A 14 -18.37 -32.11 -10.05
CA PHE A 14 -18.13 -31.74 -8.66
C PHE A 14 -17.68 -30.28 -8.61
N ILE A 15 -18.57 -29.38 -8.17
CA ILE A 15 -18.18 -28.03 -7.74
C ILE A 15 -17.52 -28.21 -6.38
N SER A 16 -16.20 -28.12 -6.32
CA SER A 16 -15.49 -28.00 -5.05
C SER A 16 -15.86 -26.66 -4.41
N ASN A 17 -16.66 -26.73 -3.35
CA ASN A 17 -16.95 -25.59 -2.49
C ASN A 17 -15.64 -25.16 -1.81
N PHE A 18 -14.94 -24.20 -2.42
CA PHE A 18 -13.83 -23.52 -1.77
C PHE A 18 -14.43 -22.62 -0.69
N SER A 19 -14.55 -23.15 0.53
CA SER A 19 -14.83 -22.33 1.70
C SER A 19 -13.62 -21.44 1.95
N PHE A 20 -13.72 -20.17 1.57
CA PHE A 20 -12.88 -19.12 2.13
C PHE A 20 -13.14 -19.13 3.64
N GLY A 21 -12.21 -19.72 4.40
CA GLY A 21 -12.21 -19.61 5.85
C GLY A 21 -12.27 -18.12 6.21
N GLN A 22 -13.27 -17.72 6.99
CA GLN A 22 -13.31 -16.39 7.55
C GLN A 22 -12.12 -16.24 8.50
N VAL A 23 -11.07 -15.58 8.01
CA VAL A 23 -9.95 -15.14 8.84
C VAL A 23 -10.53 -14.13 9.83
N THR A 24 -10.59 -14.53 11.09
CA THR A 24 -11.01 -13.63 12.17
C THR A 24 -9.80 -12.77 12.51
N ILE A 25 -9.65 -11.64 11.81
CA ILE A 25 -8.58 -10.68 12.10
C ILE A 25 -8.77 -10.21 13.54
N ALA A 26 -7.84 -10.58 14.43
CA ALA A 26 -7.73 -9.95 15.73
C ALA A 26 -7.49 -8.46 15.49
N LYS A 27 -8.55 -7.66 15.60
CA LYS A 27 -8.53 -6.23 15.41
C LYS A 27 -7.78 -5.64 16.60
N ASN A 28 -6.45 -5.62 16.54
CA ASN A 28 -5.65 -4.83 17.46
C ASN A 28 -6.23 -3.41 17.43
N ASN A 29 -6.62 -2.88 18.59
CA ASN A 29 -7.12 -1.51 18.67
C ASN A 29 -5.95 -0.58 18.35
N ILE A 30 -5.83 -0.17 17.09
CA ILE A 30 -4.80 0.77 16.67
C ILE A 30 -5.24 2.18 17.09
N GLU A 31 -4.44 2.83 17.93
CA GLU A 31 -4.72 4.19 18.37
C GLU A 31 -4.39 5.21 17.27
N SER A 32 -5.20 6.27 17.16
CA SER A 32 -5.02 7.36 16.20
C SER A 32 -3.63 8.00 16.31
N THR A 33 -3.16 8.24 17.53
CA THR A 33 -1.81 8.79 17.82
C THR A 33 -0.69 7.95 17.22
N THR A 34 -0.82 6.63 17.27
CA THR A 34 0.17 5.71 16.71
C THR A 34 0.21 5.79 15.18
N ILE A 35 -0.95 5.95 14.54
CA ILE A 35 -1.04 6.16 13.09
C ILE A 35 -0.47 7.52 12.71
N THR A 36 -0.82 8.59 13.42
CA THR A 36 -0.29 9.95 13.18
C THR A 36 1.24 9.94 13.17
N ASN A 37 1.86 9.38 14.21
CA ASN A 37 3.32 9.27 14.29
C ASN A 37 3.92 8.47 13.11
N THR A 38 3.24 7.39 12.71
CA THR A 38 3.67 6.57 11.57
C THR A 38 3.62 7.36 10.26
N LEU A 39 2.55 8.12 10.05
CA LEU A 39 2.36 8.94 8.84
C LEU A 39 3.35 10.10 8.79
N GLU A 40 3.61 10.79 9.90
CA GLU A 40 4.61 11.86 9.99
C GLU A 40 6.01 11.34 9.67
N LYS A 41 6.39 10.22 10.29
CA LYS A 41 7.67 9.56 10.01
C LYS A 41 7.78 9.18 8.53
N THR A 42 6.72 8.63 7.94
CA THR A 42 6.69 8.32 6.51
C THR A 42 6.83 9.58 5.65
N ASN A 43 6.18 10.69 6.02
CA ASN A 43 6.26 11.95 5.30
C ASN A 43 7.70 12.49 5.25
N ASN A 44 8.42 12.42 6.37
CA ASN A 44 9.84 12.80 6.42
C ASN A 44 10.70 11.99 5.44
N VAL A 45 10.43 10.68 5.33
CA VAL A 45 11.12 9.81 4.37
C VAL A 45 10.76 10.18 2.93
N ILE A 46 9.50 10.54 2.65
CA ILE A 46 9.06 10.98 1.31
C ILE A 46 9.74 12.30 0.94
N PHE A 47 9.83 13.27 1.85
CA PHE A 47 10.56 14.51 1.64
C PHE A 47 12.02 14.25 1.27
N TYR A 48 12.70 13.40 2.02
CA TYR A 48 14.07 13.04 1.70
C TYR A 48 14.17 12.30 0.35
N ALA A 49 13.24 11.38 0.05
CA ALA A 49 13.17 10.69 -1.22
C ALA A 49 13.00 11.66 -2.40
N TYR A 50 12.19 12.72 -2.23
CA TYR A 50 12.06 13.80 -3.20
C TYR A 50 13.41 14.49 -3.42
N GLU A 51 14.10 14.92 -2.37
CA GLU A 51 15.41 15.54 -2.52
C GLU A 51 16.41 14.66 -3.28
N GLN A 52 16.47 13.36 -2.94
CA GLN A 52 17.38 12.44 -3.61
C GLN A 52 17.00 12.23 -5.08
N THR A 53 15.70 12.14 -5.39
CA THR A 53 15.20 12.03 -6.77
C THR A 53 15.51 13.28 -7.57
N GLN A 54 15.40 14.47 -6.96
CA GLN A 54 15.77 15.73 -7.61
C GLN A 54 17.27 15.85 -7.85
N LYS A 55 18.12 15.27 -7.00
CA LYS A 55 19.58 15.23 -7.17
C LYS A 55 20.01 14.20 -8.21
N GLY A 56 19.52 12.97 -8.10
CA GLY A 56 19.94 11.83 -8.92
C GLY A 56 19.24 11.73 -10.28
N LYS A 57 18.04 12.32 -10.42
CA LYS A 57 17.23 12.32 -11.64
C LYS A 57 16.90 10.92 -12.17
N VAL A 58 16.91 9.90 -11.30
CA VAL A 58 16.48 8.55 -11.64
C VAL A 58 15.01 8.40 -11.29
N TYR A 59 14.17 8.36 -12.32
CA TYR A 59 12.72 8.27 -12.21
C TYR A 59 12.26 6.83 -12.41
N THR A 60 11.57 6.28 -11.40
CA THR A 60 11.13 4.87 -11.35
C THR A 60 9.67 4.72 -10.95
N GLU A 61 8.94 5.83 -10.91
CA GLU A 61 7.57 5.97 -10.39
C GLU A 61 7.47 5.74 -8.88
N SER A 62 8.58 5.42 -8.21
CA SER A 62 8.58 5.08 -6.79
C SER A 62 8.24 6.29 -5.92
N LEU A 63 8.73 7.48 -6.27
CA LEU A 63 8.43 8.68 -5.48
C LEU A 63 6.96 9.07 -5.63
N SER A 64 6.45 9.08 -6.86
CA SER A 64 5.05 9.42 -7.13
C SER A 64 4.09 8.44 -6.43
N LYS A 65 4.36 7.13 -6.51
CA LYS A 65 3.58 6.12 -5.77
C LYS A 65 3.66 6.29 -4.26
N ALA A 66 4.82 6.66 -3.71
CA ALA A 66 4.97 6.96 -2.30
C ALA A 66 4.04 8.11 -1.86
N VAL A 67 4.03 9.21 -2.62
CA VAL A 67 3.14 10.34 -2.39
C VAL A 67 1.68 9.92 -2.44
N LYS A 68 1.24 9.18 -3.47
CA LYS A 68 -0.17 8.78 -3.60
C LYS A 68 -0.65 7.84 -2.50
N HIS A 69 0.17 6.89 -2.09
CA HIS A 69 -0.17 6.04 -0.96
C HIS A 69 -0.25 6.82 0.35
N GLN A 70 0.62 7.81 0.57
CA GLN A 70 0.54 8.66 1.76
C GLN A 70 -0.72 9.53 1.76
N GLN A 71 -1.12 10.07 0.61
CA GLN A 71 -2.40 10.80 0.45
C GLN A 71 -3.61 9.92 0.77
N ILE A 72 -3.57 8.64 0.36
CA ILE A 72 -4.60 7.66 0.75
C ILE A 72 -4.58 7.40 2.25
N ALA A 73 -3.41 7.18 2.84
CA ALA A 73 -3.27 6.95 4.28
C ALA A 73 -3.84 8.12 5.10
N LYS A 74 -3.54 9.36 4.71
CA LYS A 74 -4.08 10.57 5.35
C LYS A 74 -5.61 10.64 5.25
N GLN A 75 -6.19 10.35 4.09
CA GLN A 75 -7.65 10.27 3.96
C GLN A 75 -8.24 9.20 4.89
N LEU A 76 -7.68 7.98 4.87
CA LEU A 76 -8.17 6.88 5.70
C LEU A 76 -8.06 7.18 7.20
N LEU A 77 -7.03 7.94 7.62
CA LEU A 77 -6.92 8.44 9.00
C LEU A 77 -8.12 9.32 9.37
N THR A 78 -8.51 10.26 8.49
CA THR A 78 -9.70 11.12 8.73
C THR A 78 -11.02 10.34 8.73
N GLU A 79 -11.06 9.19 8.07
CA GLU A 79 -12.21 8.27 8.04
C GLU A 79 -12.21 7.28 9.22
N ASN A 80 -11.26 7.40 10.15
CA ASN A 80 -11.02 6.47 11.26
C ASN A 80 -10.71 5.03 10.82
N ASN A 81 -10.26 4.83 9.58
CA ASN A 81 -9.84 3.54 9.05
C ASN A 81 -8.33 3.32 9.30
N TYR A 82 -7.97 3.23 10.57
CA TYR A 82 -6.57 3.21 11.04
C TYR A 82 -5.76 2.03 10.52
N PHE A 83 -6.34 0.84 10.47
CA PHE A 83 -5.65 -0.36 9.95
C PHE A 83 -5.24 -0.18 8.48
N ARG A 84 -6.17 0.28 7.64
CA ARG A 84 -5.89 0.47 6.21
C ARG A 84 -4.98 1.68 5.97
N ALA A 85 -5.13 2.75 6.77
CA ALA A 85 -4.23 3.90 6.76
C ALA A 85 -2.78 3.48 7.05
N LEU A 86 -2.57 2.65 8.07
CA LEU A 86 -1.26 2.11 8.45
C LEU A 86 -0.60 1.38 7.28
N HIS A 87 -1.33 0.49 6.61
CA HIS A 87 -0.80 -0.30 5.51
C HIS A 87 -0.45 0.53 4.27
N HIS A 88 -1.26 1.54 3.95
CA HIS A 88 -0.92 2.50 2.91
C HIS A 88 0.32 3.32 3.26
N SER A 89 0.46 3.79 4.50
CA SER A 89 1.66 4.52 4.92
C SER A 89 2.91 3.63 4.94
N ARG A 90 2.79 2.36 5.35
CA ARG A 90 3.87 1.37 5.23
C ARG A 90 4.33 1.24 3.78
N LEU A 91 3.40 1.04 2.85
CA LEU A 91 3.73 0.87 1.44
C LEU A 91 4.32 2.16 0.84
N ALA A 92 3.80 3.33 1.24
CA ALA A 92 4.38 4.62 0.88
C ALA A 92 5.86 4.72 1.31
N ARG A 93 6.18 4.35 2.56
CA ARG A 93 7.55 4.35 3.08
C ARG A 93 8.46 3.39 2.31
N ILE A 94 7.97 2.20 1.96
CA ILE A 94 8.71 1.22 1.13
C ILE A 94 9.05 1.82 -0.24
N TYR A 95 8.10 2.47 -0.91
CA TYR A 95 8.34 3.15 -2.18
C TYR A 95 9.31 4.33 -2.05
N ALA A 96 9.21 5.12 -0.98
CA ALA A 96 10.16 6.19 -0.70
C ALA A 96 11.59 5.65 -0.52
N PHE A 97 11.77 4.55 0.21
CA PHE A 97 13.06 3.86 0.31
C PHE A 97 13.57 3.35 -1.04
N LYS A 98 12.69 2.86 -1.93
CA LYS A 98 13.08 2.49 -3.30
C LYS A 98 13.61 3.70 -4.06
N ALA A 99 12.88 4.82 -4.05
CA ALA A 99 13.30 6.06 -4.71
C ALA A 99 14.67 6.56 -4.21
N ILE A 100 14.89 6.53 -2.88
CA ILE A 100 16.17 6.88 -2.26
C ILE A 100 17.30 5.99 -2.79
N ARG A 101 17.11 4.67 -2.76
CA ARG A 101 18.15 3.71 -3.20
C ARG A 101 18.47 3.84 -4.69
N TYR A 102 17.46 3.99 -5.54
CA TYR A 102 17.68 4.19 -6.99
C TYR A 102 18.47 5.47 -7.29
N ASN A 103 18.30 6.50 -6.47
CA ASN A 103 19.05 7.75 -6.56
C ASN A 103 20.31 7.77 -5.71
N LYS A 104 20.79 6.60 -5.24
CA LYS A 104 22.02 6.42 -4.45
C LYS A 104 22.06 7.22 -3.13
N GLY A 105 20.90 7.57 -2.59
CA GLY A 105 20.78 8.18 -1.28
C GLY A 105 21.01 7.17 -0.15
N VAL A 106 21.36 7.68 1.03
CA VAL A 106 21.59 6.86 2.23
C VAL A 106 20.35 6.92 3.12
N ILE A 107 19.84 5.75 3.51
CA ILE A 107 18.68 5.65 4.41
C ILE A 107 19.18 5.76 5.85
N ASN A 108 18.64 6.73 6.61
CA ASN A 108 18.86 6.79 8.05
C ASN A 108 18.17 5.60 8.73
N SER A 109 18.88 4.90 9.62
CA SER A 109 18.32 3.79 10.43
C SER A 109 17.10 4.20 11.23
N ASP A 110 17.01 5.46 11.66
CA ASP A 110 15.88 5.99 12.44
C ASP A 110 14.56 5.95 11.65
N TRP A 111 14.62 5.89 10.32
CA TRP A 111 13.45 5.80 9.45
C TRP A 111 12.90 4.38 9.30
N ASN A 112 13.65 3.36 9.72
CA ASN A 112 13.18 1.98 9.66
C ASN A 112 11.90 1.79 10.47
N PHE A 113 11.13 0.77 10.10
CA PHE A 113 9.95 0.41 10.88
C PHE A 113 10.36 -0.01 12.28
N THR A 114 9.73 0.57 13.31
CA THR A 114 9.96 0.14 14.69
C THR A 114 9.35 -1.25 14.92
N ASP A 115 9.72 -1.91 15.99
CA ASP A 115 9.15 -3.21 16.35
C ASP A 115 7.64 -3.08 16.64
N GLU A 116 7.21 -1.95 17.18
CA GLU A 116 5.80 -1.61 17.40
C GLU A 116 5.05 -1.48 16.07
N GLU A 117 5.57 -0.68 15.12
CA GLU A 117 4.97 -0.56 13.78
C GLU A 117 4.86 -1.94 13.10
N GLN A 118 5.93 -2.75 13.21
CA GLN A 118 5.96 -4.09 12.63
C GLN A 118 4.92 -5.04 13.23
N LYS A 119 4.71 -4.99 14.55
CA LYS A 119 3.66 -5.78 15.23
C LYS A 119 2.26 -5.37 14.77
N LEU A 120 2.04 -4.08 14.53
CA LEU A 120 0.73 -3.56 14.10
C LEU A 120 0.38 -3.95 12.66
N PHE A 121 1.37 -4.26 11.83
CA PHE A 121 1.11 -4.78 10.48
C PHE A 121 0.40 -6.14 10.51
N GLY A 122 0.57 -6.95 11.57
CA GLY A 122 -0.15 -8.21 11.76
C GLY A 122 -0.10 -9.16 10.55
N GLU A 123 -1.25 -9.75 10.19
CA GLU A 123 -1.40 -10.61 9.00
C GLU A 123 -1.25 -9.84 7.68
N GLY A 124 -1.19 -8.49 7.73
CA GLY A 124 -0.93 -7.63 6.60
C GLY A 124 -2.13 -7.41 5.68
N ILE A 125 -1.99 -6.42 4.81
CA ILE A 125 -2.73 -6.32 3.55
C ILE A 125 -1.70 -6.52 2.44
N ALA A 126 -2.03 -7.35 1.45
CA ALA A 126 -1.13 -7.61 0.34
C ALA A 126 -0.81 -6.31 -0.41
N ASP A 127 0.47 -6.10 -0.75
CA ASP A 127 0.90 -4.90 -1.48
C ASP A 127 0.14 -4.73 -2.81
N VAL A 128 -0.24 -5.83 -3.47
CA VAL A 128 -1.04 -5.82 -4.71
C VAL A 128 -2.40 -5.17 -4.49
N GLU A 129 -3.12 -5.55 -3.42
CA GLU A 129 -4.43 -4.98 -3.09
C GLU A 129 -4.34 -3.47 -2.86
N LEU A 130 -3.33 -3.02 -2.10
CA LEU A 130 -3.10 -1.60 -1.84
C LEU A 130 -2.77 -0.82 -3.12
N ASN A 131 -2.00 -1.42 -4.03
CA ASN A 131 -1.70 -0.82 -5.34
C ASN A 131 -2.96 -0.72 -6.21
N GLU A 132 -3.81 -1.75 -6.23
CA GLU A 132 -5.10 -1.72 -6.93
C GLU A 132 -6.02 -0.61 -6.39
N GLU A 133 -6.08 -0.43 -5.06
CA GLU A 133 -6.80 0.68 -4.44
C GLU A 133 -6.27 2.06 -4.89
N MET A 134 -4.95 2.21 -4.95
CA MET A 134 -4.32 3.44 -5.43
C MET A 134 -4.66 3.70 -6.90
N LEU A 135 -4.57 2.70 -7.76
CA LEU A 135 -4.91 2.82 -9.18
C LEU A 135 -6.40 3.14 -9.37
N LYS A 136 -7.28 2.55 -8.56
CA LYS A 136 -8.71 2.86 -8.59
C LYS A 136 -9.00 4.31 -8.18
N LYS A 137 -8.28 4.84 -7.21
CA LYS A 137 -8.44 6.23 -6.75
C LYS A 137 -7.83 7.25 -7.71
N TYR A 138 -6.73 6.89 -8.38
CA TYR A 138 -6.00 7.74 -9.31
C TYR A 138 -5.89 7.11 -10.70
N PRO A 139 -7.00 6.82 -11.40
CA PRO A 139 -7.01 6.00 -12.61
C PRO A 139 -6.34 6.67 -13.82
N ASN A 140 -6.23 8.00 -13.81
CA ASN A 140 -5.63 8.79 -14.89
C ASN A 140 -4.21 9.28 -14.55
N ASP A 141 -3.70 8.93 -13.37
CA ASP A 141 -2.35 9.33 -12.98
C ASP A 141 -1.31 8.44 -13.68
N LYS A 142 -0.23 9.06 -14.14
CA LYS A 142 0.88 8.38 -14.82
C LYS A 142 2.03 8.05 -13.86
N PHE A 143 1.89 8.42 -12.59
CA PHE A 143 2.86 8.18 -11.52
C PHE A 143 4.27 8.69 -11.86
N LEU A 144 4.33 9.87 -12.48
CA LEU A 144 5.58 10.49 -12.94
C LEU A 144 6.29 11.18 -11.77
N ASP A 145 7.49 10.70 -11.43
CA ASP A 145 8.30 11.20 -10.32
C ASP A 145 8.71 12.66 -10.55
N GLU A 146 9.03 13.03 -11.79
CA GLU A 146 9.44 14.38 -12.18
C GLU A 146 8.33 15.44 -12.05
N LYS A 147 7.08 15.00 -11.86
CA LYS A 147 5.94 15.90 -11.65
C LYS A 147 5.62 16.15 -10.19
N VAL A 148 6.21 15.38 -9.27
CA VAL A 148 6.06 15.60 -7.83
C VAL A 148 6.70 16.94 -7.47
N ASN A 149 5.97 17.77 -6.73
CA ASN A 149 6.43 19.09 -6.30
C ASN A 149 6.17 19.31 -4.79
N ASN A 150 6.65 20.43 -4.26
CA ASN A 150 6.52 20.74 -2.83
C ASN A 150 5.06 20.76 -2.35
N ASN A 151 4.10 21.22 -3.16
CA ASN A 151 2.69 21.22 -2.77
C ASN A 151 2.18 19.79 -2.57
N ASP A 152 2.65 18.82 -3.35
CA ASP A 152 2.29 17.40 -3.15
C ASP A 152 2.81 16.86 -1.81
N LEU A 153 3.96 17.36 -1.36
CA LEU A 153 4.60 16.97 -0.10
C LEU A 153 3.92 17.64 1.10
N GLU A 154 3.65 18.94 1.01
CA GLU A 154 2.89 19.69 2.04
C GLU A 154 1.48 19.12 2.21
N ASN A 155 0.84 18.69 1.13
CA ASN A 155 -0.46 18.02 1.19
C ASN A 155 -0.45 16.70 1.98
N ASN A 156 0.72 16.07 2.18
CA ASN A 156 0.89 14.86 2.99
C ASN A 156 1.13 15.14 4.48
N GLU A 157 1.39 16.38 4.87
CA GLU A 157 1.55 16.77 6.27
C GLU A 157 0.23 16.65 7.03
N LEU A 158 0.31 16.27 8.30
CA LEU A 158 -0.84 16.20 9.20
C LEU A 158 -0.94 17.55 9.92
N ASN A 159 -1.91 18.38 9.53
CA ASN A 159 -2.19 19.68 10.15
C ASN A 159 -3.07 19.53 11.39
#